data_AF-A0A455SXT1-F1
#
_entry.id   AF-A0A455SXT1-F1
#
_cell.length_a   1.000
_cell.length_b   1.000
_cell.length_c   1.000
_cell.angle_alpha   90.00
_cell.angle_beta   90.00
_cell.angle_gamma   90.00
#
_symmetry.space_group_name_H-M   'P 1'
#
loop_
_entity.id
_entity.type
_entity.pdbx_description
1 polymer ?
#
loop_
_entity_poly.entity_id
_entity_poly.type
_entity_poly.pdbx_seq_one_letter_code
_entity_poly.pdbx_strand_id
1 'polypeptide(L)'
;MLCLMLYSVTYGIASFWYLKDRMGKEGSPKSWKRSYKEMVAWIEQLRQWQQELPESTDECVEAFKGDVFQDQIFVFTPKGEVKDLPRGSTPLDLAYRIHTDLGDHCAGARIITNMDESGRLVTLDYELKGDEIVALLTNPAVHPTRDWLPFARTNAARNNIRRSLKTDERESQQADASAPAPACQTTTMTIHA
;
A
#
# COMPACT_ATOMS: atom_id res chain seq x y z
N MET A 1 -1.68 10.21 21.25
CA MET A 1 -1.38 8.82 20.85
C MET A 1 0.11 8.46 20.85
N LEU A 2 1.04 9.40 20.60
CA LEU A 2 2.50 9.14 20.70
C LEU A 2 2.98 8.69 22.10
N CYS A 3 2.27 9.03 23.17
CA CYS A 3 2.62 8.63 24.54
C CYS A 3 2.38 7.13 24.83
N LEU A 4 1.41 6.49 24.16
CA LEU A 4 1.09 5.07 24.38
C LEU A 4 2.07 4.13 23.63
N MET A 5 2.59 4.55 22.48
CA MET A 5 3.61 3.78 21.73
C MET A 5 4.99 3.82 22.40
N LEU A 6 5.34 4.92 23.08
CA LEU A 6 6.56 5.01 23.90
C LEU A 6 6.48 4.16 25.18
N TYR A 7 5.26 3.84 25.64
CA TYR A 7 5.05 3.04 26.83
C TYR A 7 5.56 1.61 26.62
N SER A 8 5.23 0.91 25.54
CA SER A 8 5.65 -0.49 25.33
C SER A 8 7.16 -0.67 25.10
N VAL A 9 7.82 0.27 24.42
CA VAL A 9 9.27 0.20 24.14
C VAL A 9 10.11 0.39 25.41
N THR A 10 9.65 1.24 26.35
CA THR A 10 10.35 1.49 27.61
C THR A 10 10.27 0.31 28.58
N TYR A 11 9.17 -0.44 28.61
CA TYR A 11 9.06 -1.66 29.43
C TYR A 11 9.92 -2.82 28.91
N GLY A 12 10.18 -2.91 27.60
CA GLY A 12 11.04 -3.95 27.05
C GLY A 12 12.50 -3.82 27.51
N ILE A 13 13.03 -2.60 27.45
CA ILE A 13 14.41 -2.29 27.89
C ILE A 13 14.50 -2.33 29.42
N ALA A 14 13.48 -1.82 30.13
CA ALA A 14 13.43 -1.91 31.59
C ALA A 14 13.34 -3.37 32.10
N SER A 15 12.63 -4.26 31.39
CA SER A 15 12.58 -5.69 31.70
C SER A 15 13.96 -6.34 31.57
N PHE A 16 14.73 -5.96 30.54
CA PHE A 16 16.11 -6.45 30.37
C PHE A 16 17.03 -6.00 31.51
N TRP A 17 16.99 -4.73 31.93
CA TRP A 17 17.81 -4.24 33.04
C TRP A 17 17.37 -4.82 34.40
N TYR A 18 16.06 -5.02 34.60
CA TYR A 18 15.52 -5.64 35.82
C TYR A 18 15.87 -7.13 35.92
N LEU A 19 15.86 -7.86 34.80
CA LEU A 19 16.31 -9.25 34.72
C LEU A 19 17.84 -9.37 34.93
N LYS A 20 18.61 -8.40 34.40
CA LYS A 20 20.06 -8.31 34.57
C LYS A 20 20.48 -8.13 36.04
N ASP A 21 19.74 -7.31 36.79
CA ASP A 21 20.04 -7.03 38.20
C ASP A 21 19.65 -8.19 39.14
N ARG A 22 18.57 -8.92 38.83
CA ARG A 22 18.14 -10.09 39.63
C ARG A 22 18.90 -11.38 39.33
N MET A 23 19.36 -11.60 38.09
CA MET A 23 20.18 -12.77 37.73
C MET A 23 21.63 -12.70 38.24
N GLY A 24 22.08 -11.51 38.69
CA GLY A 24 23.43 -11.30 39.21
C GLY A 24 23.65 -11.73 40.67
N LYS A 25 22.59 -12.09 41.42
CA LYS A 25 22.69 -12.36 42.87
C LYS A 25 22.69 -13.83 43.29
N GLU A 26 22.47 -14.79 42.39
CA GLU A 26 22.43 -16.23 42.76
C GLU A 26 23.24 -17.21 41.89
N GLY A 27 24.03 -16.75 40.93
CA GLY A 27 24.69 -17.66 39.97
C GLY A 27 26.21 -17.59 39.95
N SER A 28 26.88 -18.72 40.25
CA SER A 28 28.33 -18.94 40.12
C SER A 28 28.98 -18.37 38.83
N PRO A 29 30.28 -17.99 38.84
CA PRO A 29 30.96 -17.33 37.71
C PRO A 29 31.03 -18.13 36.39
N LYS A 30 30.61 -19.41 36.39
CA LYS A 30 30.43 -20.22 35.17
C LYS A 30 29.17 -19.87 34.38
N SER A 31 28.16 -19.27 35.03
CA SER A 31 26.88 -18.84 34.43
C SER A 31 27.06 -17.69 33.42
N TRP A 32 27.90 -16.70 33.76
CA TRP A 32 28.17 -15.53 32.91
C TRP A 32 28.79 -15.90 31.56
N LYS A 33 29.76 -16.84 31.54
CA LYS A 33 30.40 -17.29 30.29
C LYS A 33 29.44 -18.03 29.36
N ARG A 34 28.46 -18.74 29.93
CA ARG A 34 27.43 -19.46 29.16
C ARG A 34 26.44 -18.48 28.53
N SER A 35 25.99 -17.49 29.31
CA SER A 35 25.10 -16.43 28.84
C SER A 35 25.74 -15.52 27.79
N TYR A 36 27.05 -15.21 27.91
CA TYR A 36 27.79 -14.48 26.88
C TYR A 36 27.90 -15.28 25.57
N LYS A 37 28.16 -16.59 25.65
CA LYS A 37 28.23 -17.45 24.47
C LYS A 37 26.88 -17.60 23.78
N GLU A 38 25.79 -17.67 24.55
CA GLU A 38 24.41 -17.68 24.03
C GLU A 38 24.03 -16.35 23.38
N MET A 39 24.45 -15.22 23.96
CA MET A 39 24.28 -13.89 23.36
C MET A 39 25.04 -13.74 22.04
N VAL A 40 26.31 -14.17 21.98
CA VAL A 40 27.11 -14.13 20.76
C VAL A 40 26.51 -15.03 19.67
N ALA A 41 26.03 -16.22 20.03
CA ALA A 41 25.36 -17.12 19.10
C ALA A 41 24.06 -16.52 18.54
N TRP A 42 23.28 -15.82 19.36
CA TRP A 42 22.13 -15.05 18.88
C TRP A 42 22.58 -13.95 17.90
N ILE A 43 23.60 -13.16 18.25
CA ILE A 43 24.09 -12.06 17.39
C ILE A 43 24.53 -12.59 16.02
N GLU A 44 25.16 -13.76 15.96
CA GLU A 44 25.51 -14.40 14.70
C GLU A 44 24.28 -14.88 13.92
N GLN A 45 23.25 -15.43 14.57
CA GLN A 45 21.98 -15.77 13.90
C GLN A 45 21.27 -14.55 13.31
N LEU A 46 21.26 -13.42 14.04
CA LEU A 46 20.71 -12.15 13.52
C LEU A 46 21.49 -11.66 12.29
N ARG A 47 22.82 -11.76 12.33
CA ARG A 47 23.67 -11.42 11.19
C ARG A 47 23.40 -12.34 9.99
N GLN A 48 23.11 -13.60 10.24
CA GLN A 48 22.78 -14.58 9.20
C GLN A 48 21.44 -14.27 8.54
N TRP A 49 20.41 -13.88 9.32
CA TRP A 49 19.15 -13.37 8.79
C TRP A 49 19.31 -12.08 7.97
N GLN A 50 20.28 -11.23 8.31
CA GLN A 50 20.63 -10.05 7.50
C GLN A 50 21.28 -10.43 6.15
N GLN A 51 21.99 -11.54 6.09
CA GLN A 51 22.68 -11.99 4.87
C GLN A 51 21.79 -12.84 3.95
N GLU A 52 20.67 -13.37 4.47
CA GLU A 52 19.68 -14.14 3.71
C GLU A 52 18.62 -13.27 3.01
N LEU A 53 18.69 -11.93 3.15
CA LEU A 53 17.86 -11.02 2.36
C LEU A 53 18.50 -10.86 0.97
N PRO A 54 17.89 -11.37 -0.11
CA PRO A 54 18.42 -11.17 -1.46
C PRO A 54 18.49 -9.67 -1.80
N GLU A 55 19.55 -9.28 -2.53
CA GLU A 55 19.89 -7.91 -2.96
C GLU A 55 18.78 -7.16 -3.73
N SER A 56 17.63 -7.79 -3.99
CA SER A 56 16.44 -7.12 -4.55
C SER A 56 15.59 -6.40 -3.50
N THR A 57 16.09 -6.21 -2.27
CA THR A 57 15.32 -5.62 -1.15
C THR A 57 15.39 -4.10 -1.07
N ASP A 58 16.29 -3.43 -1.79
CA ASP A 58 16.42 -1.97 -1.72
C ASP A 58 15.16 -1.23 -2.19
N GLU A 59 14.48 -1.69 -3.26
CA GLU A 59 13.21 -1.10 -3.69
C GLU A 59 12.06 -1.34 -2.69
N CYS A 60 12.08 -2.50 -2.00
CA CYS A 60 11.08 -2.85 -0.98
C CYS A 60 11.29 -2.04 0.32
N VAL A 61 12.54 -1.89 0.74
CA VAL A 61 12.93 -1.18 1.96
C VAL A 61 12.77 0.34 1.79
N GLU A 62 13.08 0.90 0.63
CA GLU A 62 12.83 2.33 0.35
C GLU A 62 11.34 2.65 0.24
N ALA A 63 10.53 1.76 -0.36
CA ALA A 63 9.08 1.90 -0.35
C ALA A 63 8.48 1.86 1.06
N PHE A 64 9.10 1.10 1.97
CA PHE A 64 8.68 0.98 3.37
C PHE A 64 9.12 2.17 4.23
N LYS A 65 10.34 2.68 4.04
CA LYS A 65 10.86 3.85 4.79
C LYS A 65 10.04 5.12 4.53
N GLY A 66 9.54 5.31 3.31
CA GLY A 66 8.73 6.48 2.95
C GLY A 66 7.36 6.52 3.64
N ASP A 67 6.78 5.36 3.95
CA ASP A 67 5.41 5.24 4.49
C ASP A 67 5.38 5.32 6.03
N VAL A 68 6.46 4.91 6.70
CA VAL A 68 6.53 4.80 8.18
C VAL A 68 6.68 6.15 8.90
N PHE A 69 7.19 7.20 8.23
CA PHE A 69 7.47 8.50 8.85
C PHE A 69 6.48 9.63 8.46
N GLN A 70 5.43 9.33 7.71
CA GLN A 70 4.45 10.34 7.31
C GLN A 70 3.41 10.55 8.41
N ASP A 71 3.03 11.80 8.65
CA ASP A 71 1.81 12.11 9.41
C ASP A 71 0.66 11.28 8.84
N GLN A 72 -0.12 10.60 9.68
CA GLN A 72 -1.26 9.81 9.22
C GLN A 72 -2.58 10.52 9.51
N ILE A 73 -3.53 10.35 8.59
CA ILE A 73 -4.91 10.78 8.72
C ILE A 73 -5.81 9.57 8.90
N PHE A 74 -6.90 9.75 9.65
CA PHE A 74 -7.93 8.74 9.82
C PHE A 74 -9.19 9.19 9.10
N VAL A 75 -9.68 8.34 8.21
CA VAL A 75 -10.92 8.58 7.45
C VAL A 75 -11.94 7.50 7.76
N PHE A 76 -13.21 7.91 7.78
CA PHE A 76 -14.32 7.02 8.06
C PHE A 76 -14.99 6.62 6.75
N THR A 77 -15.26 5.33 6.62
CA THR A 77 -16.16 4.84 5.57
C THR A 77 -17.62 5.01 6.01
N PRO A 78 -18.60 5.09 5.10
CA PRO A 78 -20.02 5.17 5.46
C PRO A 78 -20.51 3.94 6.23
N LYS A 79 -19.78 2.84 6.16
CA LYS A 79 -20.04 1.61 6.92
C LYS A 79 -19.53 1.66 8.36
N GLY A 80 -18.89 2.76 8.78
CA GLY A 80 -18.34 2.93 10.12
C GLY A 80 -16.95 2.31 10.32
N GLU A 81 -16.30 1.81 9.27
CA GLU A 81 -14.90 1.38 9.35
C GLU A 81 -13.97 2.59 9.30
N VAL A 82 -12.92 2.56 10.12
CA VAL A 82 -11.83 3.54 10.11
C VAL A 82 -10.69 3.01 9.25
N LYS A 83 -10.19 3.85 8.33
CA LYS A 83 -8.98 3.57 7.54
C LYS A 83 -7.91 4.59 7.85
N ASP A 84 -6.70 4.09 8.03
CA ASP A 84 -5.47 4.85 8.17
C ASP A 84 -4.85 5.09 6.79
N LEU A 85 -4.49 6.35 6.52
CA LEU A 85 -3.85 6.77 5.28
C LEU A 85 -2.75 7.79 5.59
N PRO A 86 -1.68 7.86 4.78
CA PRO A 86 -0.74 8.96 4.89
C PRO A 86 -1.41 10.30 4.59
N ARG A 87 -0.94 11.36 5.26
CA ARG A 87 -1.35 12.73 4.98
C ARG A 87 -1.06 13.06 3.51
N GLY A 88 -1.99 13.74 2.85
CA GLY A 88 -1.90 13.97 1.41
C GLY A 88 -2.70 12.96 0.57
N SER A 89 -3.15 11.86 1.16
CA SER A 89 -3.89 10.82 0.42
C SER A 89 -5.17 11.33 -0.22
N THR A 90 -5.50 10.74 -1.35
CA THR A 90 -6.68 11.08 -2.15
C THR A 90 -7.77 10.01 -2.04
N PRO A 91 -9.00 10.26 -2.53
CA PRO A 91 -10.03 9.23 -2.65
C PRO A 91 -9.55 7.94 -3.33
N LEU A 92 -8.63 8.07 -4.29
CA LEU A 92 -8.08 6.94 -5.02
C LEU A 92 -7.23 6.03 -4.11
N ASP A 93 -6.42 6.63 -3.23
CA ASP A 93 -5.65 5.88 -2.24
C ASP A 93 -6.57 5.12 -1.27
N LEU A 94 -7.66 5.75 -0.81
CA LEU A 94 -8.66 5.10 0.04
C LEU A 94 -9.34 3.93 -0.68
N ALA A 95 -9.68 4.10 -1.96
CA ALA A 95 -10.33 3.06 -2.75
C ALA A 95 -9.45 1.81 -2.87
N TYR A 96 -8.17 1.99 -3.26
CA TYR A 96 -7.20 0.88 -3.33
C TYR A 96 -6.84 0.29 -1.97
N ARG A 97 -6.94 1.08 -0.88
CA ARG A 97 -6.77 0.59 0.49
C ARG A 97 -7.90 -0.33 0.93
N ILE A 98 -9.13 -0.10 0.45
CA ILE A 98 -10.30 -0.94 0.73
C ILE A 98 -10.28 -2.18 -0.16
N HIS A 99 -10.22 -2.01 -1.48
CA HIS A 99 -10.23 -3.11 -2.44
C HIS A 99 -9.73 -2.67 -3.82
N THR A 100 -9.06 -3.57 -4.55
CA THR A 100 -8.52 -3.29 -5.89
C THR A 100 -9.63 -2.92 -6.90
N ASP A 101 -10.70 -3.72 -7.04
CA ASP A 101 -11.86 -3.36 -7.89
C ASP A 101 -12.47 -2.00 -7.58
N LEU A 102 -12.50 -1.61 -6.30
CA LEU A 102 -13.08 -0.33 -5.89
C LEU A 102 -12.18 0.82 -6.34
N GLY A 103 -10.86 0.62 -6.28
CA GLY A 103 -9.86 1.51 -6.85
C GLY A 103 -9.97 1.61 -8.36
N ASP A 104 -10.06 0.47 -9.06
CA ASP A 104 -10.07 0.43 -10.53
C ASP A 104 -11.31 1.10 -11.13
N HIS A 105 -12.45 1.03 -10.44
CA HIS A 105 -13.71 1.65 -10.85
C HIS A 105 -14.05 2.95 -10.12
N CYS A 106 -13.08 3.60 -9.47
CA CYS A 106 -13.32 4.82 -8.71
C CYS A 106 -13.58 6.02 -9.62
N ALA A 107 -14.78 6.60 -9.57
CA ALA A 107 -15.15 7.79 -10.34
C ALA A 107 -14.98 9.10 -9.55
N GLY A 108 -14.94 9.02 -8.23
CA GLY A 108 -14.83 10.16 -7.33
C GLY A 108 -15.24 9.81 -5.91
N ALA A 109 -15.46 10.82 -5.08
CA ALA A 109 -15.98 10.61 -3.74
C ALA A 109 -16.99 11.68 -3.34
N ARG A 110 -17.76 11.36 -2.31
CA ARG A 110 -18.68 12.25 -1.64
C ARG A 110 -18.30 12.31 -0.16
N ILE A 111 -18.00 13.52 0.31
CA ILE A 111 -17.72 13.78 1.73
C ILE A 111 -19.05 14.00 2.43
N ILE A 112 -19.39 13.09 3.34
CA ILE A 112 -20.58 13.18 4.18
C ILE A 112 -20.20 13.97 5.42
N THR A 113 -20.90 15.05 5.70
CA THR A 113 -20.70 15.84 6.92
C THR A 113 -21.99 15.84 7.72
N ASN A 114 -21.88 16.04 9.03
CA ASN A 114 -23.05 16.04 9.93
C ASN A 114 -24.03 17.19 9.69
N MET A 115 -23.69 18.15 8.81
CA MET A 115 -24.54 19.31 8.50
C MET A 115 -25.33 19.16 7.19
N ASP A 116 -24.85 18.36 6.23
CA ASP A 116 -25.45 18.24 4.89
C ASP A 116 -25.67 16.77 4.52
N GLU A 117 -26.93 16.32 4.49
CA GLU A 117 -27.30 14.95 4.07
C GLU A 117 -26.95 14.66 2.60
N SER A 118 -26.90 15.70 1.76
CA SER A 118 -26.52 15.57 0.34
C SER A 118 -25.03 15.22 0.16
N GLY A 119 -24.20 15.61 1.12
CA GLY A 119 -22.74 15.51 1.05
C GLY A 119 -22.13 16.42 -0.03
N ARG A 120 -20.81 16.63 0.07
CA ARG A 120 -20.03 17.40 -0.91
C ARG A 120 -19.34 16.45 -1.89
N LEU A 121 -19.64 16.58 -3.18
CA LEU A 121 -18.92 15.85 -4.23
C LEU A 121 -17.50 16.40 -4.38
N VAL A 122 -16.52 15.50 -4.40
CA VAL A 122 -15.10 15.81 -4.57
C VAL A 122 -14.52 14.98 -5.71
N THR A 123 -13.55 15.58 -6.38
CA THR A 123 -12.78 14.99 -7.48
C THR A 123 -11.73 14.02 -6.94
N LEU A 124 -11.15 13.21 -7.83
CA LEU A 124 -10.14 12.19 -7.49
C LEU A 124 -8.82 12.76 -6.97
N ASP A 125 -8.52 14.03 -7.23
CA ASP A 125 -7.32 14.75 -6.81
C ASP A 125 -7.46 15.43 -5.43
N TYR A 126 -8.66 15.44 -4.85
CA TYR A 126 -8.91 16.05 -3.55
C TYR A 126 -8.06 15.38 -2.46
N GLU A 127 -7.37 16.18 -1.66
CA GLU A 127 -6.64 15.70 -0.49
C GLU A 127 -7.62 15.46 0.66
N LEU A 128 -7.73 14.21 1.08
CA LEU A 128 -8.55 13.80 2.21
C LEU A 128 -8.03 14.40 3.51
N LYS A 129 -8.95 14.79 4.39
CA LYS A 129 -8.62 15.29 5.72
C LYS A 129 -9.00 14.29 6.79
N GLY A 130 -8.33 14.39 7.93
CA GLY A 130 -8.71 13.62 9.11
C GLY A 130 -10.15 13.91 9.53
N ASP A 131 -10.79 12.89 10.08
CA ASP A 131 -12.16 12.94 10.61
C ASP A 131 -13.27 13.18 9.58
N GLU A 132 -12.98 13.00 8.28
CA GLU A 132 -13.98 13.04 7.22
C GLU A 132 -14.63 11.66 7.00
N ILE A 133 -15.94 11.65 6.73
CA ILE A 133 -16.65 10.45 6.27
C ILE A 133 -16.67 10.46 4.73
N VAL A 134 -16.00 9.51 4.11
CA VAL A 134 -15.75 9.48 2.67
C VAL A 134 -16.53 8.33 2.02
N ALA A 135 -17.58 8.67 1.28
CA ALA A 135 -18.31 7.73 0.44
C ALA A 135 -17.69 7.69 -0.95
N LEU A 136 -17.06 6.57 -1.31
CA LEU A 136 -16.51 6.37 -2.66
C LEU A 136 -17.64 6.15 -3.67
N LEU A 137 -17.51 6.79 -4.84
CA LEU A 137 -18.41 6.63 -5.96
C LEU A 137 -17.73 5.75 -7.01
N THR A 138 -18.34 4.64 -7.37
CA THR A 138 -17.82 3.72 -8.38
C THR A 138 -18.67 3.71 -9.64
N ASN A 139 -18.02 3.48 -10.78
CA ASN A 139 -18.68 3.30 -12.07
C ASN A 139 -17.95 2.23 -12.88
N PRO A 140 -18.64 1.17 -13.35
CA PRO A 140 -18.01 0.09 -14.11
C PRO A 140 -17.40 0.54 -15.45
N ALA A 141 -17.83 1.68 -16.01
CA ALA A 141 -17.25 2.24 -17.24
C ALA A 141 -15.92 2.98 -16.99
N VAL A 142 -15.58 3.24 -15.74
CA VAL A 142 -14.34 3.91 -15.36
C VAL A 142 -13.27 2.85 -15.15
N HIS A 143 -12.10 3.10 -15.73
CA HIS A 143 -10.92 2.25 -15.62
C HIS A 143 -9.68 3.10 -15.35
N PRO A 144 -8.62 2.51 -14.77
CA PRO A 144 -7.39 3.24 -14.50
C PRO A 144 -6.77 3.78 -15.79
N THR A 145 -6.38 5.05 -15.76
CA THR A 145 -5.66 5.71 -16.85
C THR A 145 -4.32 6.24 -16.35
N ARG A 146 -3.41 6.58 -17.27
CA ARG A 146 -2.09 7.16 -16.90
C ARG A 146 -2.22 8.46 -16.11
N ASP A 147 -3.31 9.20 -16.32
CA ASP A 147 -3.60 10.47 -15.64
C ASP A 147 -3.89 10.30 -14.14
N TRP A 148 -4.12 9.07 -13.66
CA TRP A 148 -4.36 8.79 -12.24
C TRP A 148 -3.07 8.69 -11.41
N LEU A 149 -1.94 8.42 -12.05
CA LEU A 149 -0.63 8.32 -11.39
C LEU A 149 -0.25 9.55 -10.55
N PRO A 150 -0.47 10.81 -10.98
CA PRO A 150 -0.21 11.99 -10.15
C PRO A 150 -1.15 12.14 -8.95
N PHE A 151 -2.36 11.54 -8.99
CA PHE A 151 -3.34 11.63 -7.91
C PHE A 151 -3.12 10.56 -6.82
N ALA A 152 -2.54 9.42 -7.18
CA ALA A 152 -2.19 8.37 -6.23
C ALA A 152 -0.94 8.73 -5.43
N ARG A 153 -1.08 9.01 -4.13
CA ARG A 153 0.09 9.31 -3.27
C ARG A 153 0.76 8.03 -2.77
N THR A 154 -0.03 7.02 -2.44
CA THR A 154 0.50 5.77 -1.87
C THR A 154 1.25 4.95 -2.92
N ASN A 155 2.30 4.23 -2.49
CA ASN A 155 2.99 3.27 -3.35
C ASN A 155 2.04 2.13 -3.77
N ALA A 156 1.16 1.70 -2.87
CA ALA A 156 0.17 0.66 -3.13
C ALA A 156 -0.77 1.03 -4.28
N ALA A 157 -1.38 2.21 -4.25
CA ALA A 157 -2.25 2.68 -5.33
C ALA A 157 -1.50 2.81 -6.65
N ARG A 158 -0.32 3.45 -6.66
CA ARG A 158 0.52 3.60 -7.86
C ARG A 158 0.89 2.24 -8.48
N ASN A 159 1.19 1.24 -7.66
CA ASN A 159 1.54 -0.09 -8.13
C ASN A 159 0.33 -0.85 -8.70
N ASN A 160 -0.85 -0.71 -8.10
CA ASN A 160 -2.09 -1.29 -8.63
C ASN A 160 -2.48 -0.64 -9.97
N ILE A 161 -2.42 0.68 -10.08
CA ILE A 161 -2.70 1.41 -11.32
C ILE A 161 -1.77 0.94 -12.44
N ARG A 162 -0.45 0.89 -12.19
CA ARG A 162 0.52 0.39 -13.18
C ARG A 162 0.25 -1.06 -13.61
N ARG A 163 -0.20 -1.89 -12.67
CA ARG A 163 -0.54 -3.29 -12.95
C ARG A 163 -1.75 -3.37 -13.88
N SER A 164 -2.82 -2.64 -13.59
CA SER A 164 -4.01 -2.60 -14.44
C SER A 164 -3.68 -2.10 -15.84
N LEU A 165 -2.96 -0.98 -15.97
CA LEU A 165 -2.53 -0.46 -17.29
C LEU A 165 -1.76 -1.49 -18.12
N LYS A 166 -0.89 -2.28 -17.48
CA LYS A 166 -0.12 -3.33 -18.17
C LYS A 166 -0.99 -4.51 -18.60
N THR A 167 -2.06 -4.80 -17.85
CA THR A 167 -3.03 -5.84 -18.23
C THR A 167 -3.83 -5.37 -19.44
N ASP A 168 -4.34 -4.15 -19.43
CA ASP A 168 -5.12 -3.57 -20.53
C ASP A 168 -4.30 -3.48 -21.83
N GLU A 169 -3.02 -3.10 -21.73
CA GLU A 169 -2.08 -3.10 -22.86
C GLU A 169 -1.87 -4.50 -23.46
N ARG A 170 -1.90 -5.56 -22.64
CA ARG A 170 -1.77 -6.94 -23.13
C ARG A 170 -3.05 -7.46 -23.75
N GLU A 171 -4.20 -7.13 -23.16
CA GLU A 171 -5.51 -7.53 -23.67
C GLU A 171 -5.80 -6.90 -25.03
N SER A 172 -5.47 -5.60 -25.21
CA SER A 172 -5.57 -4.91 -26.49
C SER A 172 -4.65 -5.53 -27.56
N GLN A 173 -3.39 -5.81 -27.24
CA GLN A 173 -2.47 -6.49 -28.17
C GLN A 173 -2.96 -7.88 -28.58
N GLN A 174 -3.53 -8.63 -27.63
CA GLN A 174 -4.08 -9.96 -27.90
C GLN A 174 -5.35 -9.89 -28.78
N ALA A 175 -6.20 -8.89 -28.57
CA ALA A 175 -7.38 -8.66 -29.38
C ALA A 175 -7.01 -8.36 -30.84
N ASP A 176 -6.05 -7.46 -31.06
CA ASP A 176 -5.55 -7.13 -32.41
C ASP A 176 -4.92 -8.33 -33.13
N ALA A 177 -4.19 -9.19 -32.40
CA ALA A 177 -3.61 -10.41 -32.95
C ALA A 177 -4.65 -11.49 -33.31
N SER A 178 -5.83 -11.45 -32.69
CA SER A 178 -6.94 -12.38 -32.95
C SER A 178 -7.89 -11.91 -34.07
N ALA A 179 -7.75 -10.66 -34.54
CA ALA A 179 -8.58 -10.11 -35.59
C ALA A 179 -8.33 -10.86 -36.91
N PRO A 180 -9.38 -11.36 -37.60
CA PRO A 180 -9.21 -12.01 -38.90
C PRO A 180 -8.60 -11.00 -39.88
N ALA A 181 -7.54 -11.42 -40.58
CA ALA A 181 -6.87 -10.59 -41.59
C ALA A 181 -7.93 -9.99 -42.55
N PRO A 182 -7.82 -8.69 -42.89
CA PRO A 182 -8.80 -8.07 -43.78
C PRO A 182 -8.83 -8.88 -45.08
N ALA A 183 -10.03 -9.39 -45.42
CA ALA A 183 -10.22 -10.22 -46.60
C ALA A 183 -9.65 -9.47 -47.81
N CYS A 184 -8.61 -10.05 -48.42
CA CYS A 184 -7.99 -9.54 -49.62
C CYS A 184 -9.07 -9.51 -50.71
N GLN A 185 -9.65 -8.33 -50.97
CA GLN A 185 -10.64 -8.17 -52.03
C GLN A 185 -9.90 -8.28 -53.37
N THR A 186 -9.82 -9.50 -53.91
CA THR A 186 -9.35 -9.73 -55.28
C THR A 186 -10.34 -9.06 -56.23
N THR A 187 -10.05 -7.83 -56.64
CA THR A 187 -10.78 -7.15 -57.70
C THR A 187 -10.49 -7.87 -59.02
N THR A 188 -11.37 -8.81 -59.38
CA THR A 188 -11.37 -9.41 -60.72
C THR A 188 -11.73 -8.32 -61.74
N MET A 189 -10.74 -7.82 -62.48
CA MET A 189 -10.99 -6.99 -63.66
C MET A 189 -11.60 -7.87 -64.76
N THR A 190 -12.92 -7.72 -64.97
CA THR A 190 -13.60 -8.27 -66.14
C THR A 190 -13.19 -7.47 -67.37
N ILE A 191 -12.33 -8.04 -68.21
CA ILE A 191 -11.99 -7.48 -69.51
C ILE A 191 -13.13 -7.80 -70.47
N HIS A 192 -13.91 -6.78 -70.85
CA HIS A 192 -14.88 -6.89 -71.95
C HIS A 192 -14.14 -6.80 -73.29
N ALA A 193 -14.43 -7.76 -74.17
CA ALA A 193 -13.94 -7.84 -75.55
C ALA A 193 -14.74 -6.93 -76.50
#